data_AF-A0A661G1G2-F1
#
_entry.id   AF-A0A661G1G2-F1
#
_cell.length_a   1.000
_cell.length_b   1.000
_cell.length_c   1.000
_cell.angle_alpha   90.00
_cell.angle_beta   90.00
_cell.angle_gamma   90.00
#
_symmetry.space_group_name_H-M   'P 1'
#
loop_
_entity.id
_entity.type
_entity.pdbx_description
1 polymer ?
#
loop_
_entity_poly.entity_id
_entity_poly.type
_entity_poly.pdbx_seq_one_letter_code
_entity_poly.pdbx_strand_id
1 'polypeptide(L)'
;MAGSFIGIAGMAVILGIAVLFSSNRKAINLRIVGAAFALQIAVAAFVLYLDAGKRAIESLSSGVQAVIDYSKEGIGMVFGPLANVPDGLVFAINVLPVIIFFSALISVLYHLKIMQWVVKLVGGALRWVIGTGTVESLNAAANVFVGQTEAPLVVKPYLGRLTDEQFFAVMVSGVASVAGTVLAAYVLMGAEMKYLLAASFMAAPGGLLMAKIIMPDNPDSKAPDVDEEMHMEDSKHINVILAAAVGTADGLRLAVNIGAMLIAFVALIALFNGIIGGLFSLVGIEGITLQLILGKIFQPLMYLLSVPWAEAQAAGSLFGEKLILNEFVAFSNMNTALAGTSERTVAIVTFSLCGFANLSSVAILLGGLGSLVPERKEMIAKFGLKAVAAGSLSNLMSAALAGLLLTF
;
A
#
# COMPACT_ATOMS: atom_id res chain seq x y z
N MET A 1 -24.32 -17.44 -4.39
CA MET A 1 -23.49 -18.66 -4.54
C MET A 1 -22.50 -18.56 -5.71
N ALA A 2 -22.88 -18.15 -6.93
CA ALA A 2 -21.95 -18.06 -8.07
C ALA A 2 -20.75 -17.09 -7.85
N GLY A 3 -20.97 -15.91 -7.26
CA GLY A 3 -19.88 -14.95 -6.98
C GLY A 3 -18.82 -15.46 -5.99
N SER A 4 -19.21 -16.31 -5.04
CA SER A 4 -18.28 -16.88 -4.05
C SER A 4 -17.27 -17.84 -4.68
N PHE A 5 -17.68 -18.61 -5.69
CA PHE A 5 -16.77 -19.50 -6.43
C PHE A 5 -15.76 -18.73 -7.27
N ILE A 6 -16.17 -17.61 -7.88
CA ILE A 6 -15.29 -16.74 -8.67
C ILE A 6 -14.22 -16.13 -7.78
N GLY A 7 -14.59 -15.57 -6.61
CA GLY A 7 -13.61 -15.02 -5.66
C GLY A 7 -12.61 -16.05 -5.15
N ILE A 8 -13.05 -17.28 -4.87
CA ILE A 8 -12.14 -18.38 -4.48
C ILE A 8 -11.19 -18.76 -5.62
N ALA A 9 -11.70 -18.85 -6.86
CA ALA A 9 -10.86 -19.09 -8.03
C ALA A 9 -9.84 -17.96 -8.24
N GLY A 10 -10.24 -16.70 -8.02
CA GLY A 10 -9.34 -15.55 -8.06
C GLY A 10 -8.20 -15.65 -7.05
N MET A 11 -8.49 -15.99 -5.79
CA MET A 11 -7.46 -16.23 -4.78
C MET A 11 -6.50 -17.36 -5.18
N ALA A 12 -7.03 -18.46 -5.72
CA ALA A 12 -6.21 -19.57 -6.22
C ALA A 12 -5.31 -19.15 -7.39
N VAL A 13 -5.81 -18.32 -8.31
CA VAL A 13 -5.02 -17.75 -9.42
C VAL A 13 -3.92 -16.83 -8.89
N ILE A 14 -4.21 -15.95 -7.93
CA ILE A 14 -3.21 -15.05 -7.31
C ILE A 14 -2.09 -15.87 -6.66
N LEU A 15 -2.43 -16.88 -5.86
CA LEU A 15 -1.44 -17.78 -5.25
C LEU A 15 -0.67 -18.58 -6.32
N GLY A 16 -1.35 -19.03 -7.37
CA GLY A 16 -0.73 -19.71 -8.51
C GLY A 16 0.31 -18.83 -9.20
N ILE A 17 0.00 -17.55 -9.46
CA ILE A 17 0.92 -16.58 -10.02
C ILE A 17 2.13 -16.38 -9.08
N ALA A 18 1.91 -16.26 -7.78
CA ALA A 18 3.00 -16.12 -6.80
C ALA A 18 3.94 -17.35 -6.83
N VAL A 19 3.39 -18.57 -6.88
CA VAL A 19 4.18 -19.81 -6.99
C VAL A 19 4.92 -19.90 -8.33
N LEU A 20 4.32 -19.42 -9.42
CA LEU A 20 4.97 -19.38 -10.73
C LEU A 20 6.23 -18.50 -10.69
N PHE A 21 6.16 -17.34 -10.02
CA PHE A 21 7.29 -16.42 -9.83
C PHE A 21 8.25 -16.82 -8.69
N SER A 22 8.01 -17.91 -7.97
CA SER A 22 8.86 -18.36 -6.88
C SER A 22 10.29 -18.68 -7.34
N SER A 23 11.30 -18.22 -6.61
CA SER A 23 12.71 -18.56 -6.86
C SER A 23 13.02 -20.03 -6.55
N ASN A 24 12.32 -20.63 -5.58
CA ASN A 24 12.48 -22.02 -5.21
C ASN A 24 11.19 -22.61 -4.64
N ARG A 25 10.34 -23.18 -5.51
CA ARG A 25 9.04 -23.75 -5.14
C ARG A 25 9.12 -24.85 -4.07
N LYS A 26 10.25 -25.55 -3.97
CA LYS A 26 10.46 -26.62 -2.99
C LYS A 26 10.80 -26.11 -1.58
N ALA A 27 11.30 -24.88 -1.48
CA ALA A 27 11.63 -24.25 -0.21
C ALA A 27 10.45 -23.51 0.44
N ILE A 28 9.28 -23.46 -0.22
CA ILE A 28 8.09 -22.80 0.31
C ILE A 28 7.67 -23.48 1.62
N ASN A 29 7.81 -22.76 2.73
CA ASN A 29 7.40 -23.22 4.03
C ASN A 29 5.88 -23.08 4.19
N LEU A 30 5.16 -24.20 4.10
CA LEU A 30 3.70 -24.23 4.18
C LEU A 30 3.14 -23.77 5.52
N ARG A 31 3.89 -23.89 6.62
CA ARG A 31 3.49 -23.35 7.92
C ARG A 31 3.47 -21.82 7.89
N ILE A 32 4.51 -21.21 7.33
CA ILE A 32 4.65 -19.73 7.25
C ILE A 32 3.60 -19.17 6.29
N VAL A 33 3.57 -19.70 5.06
CA VAL A 33 2.64 -19.24 4.01
C VAL A 33 1.18 -19.49 4.41
N GLY A 34 0.88 -20.68 4.97
CA GLY A 34 -0.46 -21.00 5.47
C GLY A 34 -0.90 -20.10 6.62
N ALA A 35 -0.02 -19.84 7.60
CA ALA A 35 -0.32 -18.95 8.72
C ALA A 35 -0.48 -17.49 8.28
N ALA A 36 0.35 -16.99 7.35
CA ALA A 36 0.21 -15.65 6.80
C ALA A 36 -1.12 -15.47 6.06
N PHE A 37 -1.49 -16.45 5.21
CA PHE A 37 -2.76 -16.42 4.50
C PHE A 37 -3.96 -16.52 5.44
N ALA A 38 -3.91 -17.43 6.42
CA ALA A 38 -4.95 -17.56 7.44
C ALA A 38 -5.10 -16.29 8.27
N LEU A 39 -4.01 -15.62 8.63
CA LEU A 39 -4.05 -14.36 9.37
C LEU A 39 -4.65 -13.23 8.51
N GLN A 40 -4.29 -13.14 7.23
CA GLN A 40 -4.91 -12.16 6.33
C GLN A 40 -6.42 -12.38 6.19
N ILE A 41 -6.87 -13.64 6.05
CA ILE A 41 -8.30 -14.01 6.06
C ILE A 41 -8.94 -13.64 7.39
N ALA A 42 -8.30 -13.93 8.52
CA ALA A 42 -8.84 -13.65 9.85
C ALA A 42 -9.03 -12.15 10.08
N VAL A 43 -8.06 -11.33 9.69
CA VAL A 43 -8.17 -9.86 9.74
C VAL A 43 -9.31 -9.40 8.84
N ALA A 44 -9.38 -9.88 7.60
CA ALA A 44 -10.45 -9.51 6.67
C ALA A 44 -11.83 -9.90 7.19
N ALA A 45 -12.01 -11.12 7.68
CA ALA A 45 -13.27 -11.60 8.24
C ALA A 45 -13.67 -10.81 9.49
N PHE A 46 -12.71 -10.48 10.35
CA PHE A 46 -12.97 -9.65 11.52
C PHE A 46 -13.48 -8.26 11.10
N VAL A 47 -12.76 -7.53 10.26
CA VAL A 47 -13.09 -6.13 9.94
C VAL A 47 -14.21 -5.96 8.91
N LEU A 48 -14.44 -6.94 8.03
CA LEU A 48 -15.42 -6.84 6.92
C LEU A 48 -16.70 -7.65 7.14
N TYR A 49 -16.66 -8.70 7.96
CA TYR A 49 -17.81 -9.61 8.11
C TYR A 49 -18.42 -9.57 9.52
N LEU A 50 -17.59 -9.67 10.57
CA LEU A 50 -18.07 -9.70 11.96
C LEU A 50 -18.50 -8.31 12.45
N ASP A 51 -19.69 -8.21 13.06
CA ASP A 51 -20.23 -6.94 13.57
C ASP A 51 -19.31 -6.24 14.58
N ALA A 52 -18.65 -7.02 15.43
CA ALA A 52 -17.69 -6.49 16.41
C ALA A 52 -16.49 -5.81 15.72
N GLY A 53 -15.96 -6.41 14.64
CA GLY A 53 -14.84 -5.82 13.91
C GLY A 53 -15.26 -4.69 12.97
N LYS A 54 -16.48 -4.72 12.41
CA LYS A 54 -17.08 -3.57 11.69
C LYS A 54 -17.17 -2.35 12.61
N ARG A 55 -17.68 -2.51 13.82
CA ARG A 55 -17.72 -1.42 14.82
C ARG A 55 -16.33 -0.95 15.22
N ALA A 56 -15.37 -1.86 15.35
CA ALA A 56 -13.99 -1.51 15.67
C ALA A 56 -13.33 -0.67 14.56
N ILE A 57 -13.48 -1.09 13.28
CA ILE A 57 -12.90 -0.35 12.15
C ILE A 57 -13.61 0.98 11.92
N GLU A 58 -14.93 1.05 12.15
CA GLU A 58 -15.69 2.32 12.12
C GLU A 58 -15.21 3.28 13.21
N SER A 59 -15.05 2.81 14.46
CA SER A 59 -14.52 3.63 15.55
C SER A 59 -13.10 4.12 15.25
N LEU A 60 -12.24 3.27 14.67
CA LEU A 60 -10.90 3.68 14.26
C LEU A 60 -10.97 4.71 13.12
N SER A 61 -11.86 4.49 12.14
CA SER A 61 -12.08 5.40 11.02
C SER A 61 -12.52 6.78 11.50
N SER A 62 -13.46 6.85 12.45
CA SER A 62 -13.89 8.11 13.06
C SER A 62 -12.75 8.80 13.81
N GLY A 63 -11.90 8.03 14.51
CA GLY A 63 -10.71 8.57 15.18
C GLY A 63 -9.72 9.19 14.19
N VAL A 64 -9.40 8.51 13.09
CA VAL A 64 -8.52 9.03 12.04
C VAL A 64 -9.16 10.24 11.35
N GLN A 65 -10.48 10.21 11.10
CA GLN A 65 -11.19 11.35 10.52
C GLN A 65 -11.13 12.59 11.41
N ALA A 66 -11.29 12.44 12.73
CA ALA A 66 -11.14 13.55 13.67
C ALA A 66 -9.72 14.16 13.62
N VAL A 67 -8.69 13.33 13.48
CA VAL A 67 -7.30 13.79 13.30
C VAL A 67 -7.15 14.57 11.98
N ILE A 68 -7.75 14.12 10.89
CA ILE A 68 -7.79 14.86 9.62
C ILE A 68 -8.50 16.21 9.80
N ASP A 69 -9.61 16.23 10.54
CA ASP A 69 -10.38 17.45 10.74
C ASP A 69 -9.60 18.51 11.53
N TYR A 70 -8.75 18.11 12.50
CA TYR A 70 -7.84 19.06 13.17
C TYR A 70 -6.82 19.71 12.22
N SER A 71 -6.43 19.03 11.14
CA SER A 71 -5.52 19.63 10.14
C SER A 71 -6.16 20.81 9.40
N LYS A 72 -7.50 20.86 9.31
CA LYS A 72 -8.23 21.93 8.62
C LYS A 72 -8.04 23.29 9.28
N GLU A 73 -7.81 23.36 10.59
CA GLU A 73 -7.48 24.60 11.29
C GLU A 73 -6.17 25.21 10.78
N GLY A 74 -5.13 24.38 10.62
CA GLY A 74 -3.85 24.81 10.07
C GLY A 74 -3.96 25.22 8.59
N ILE A 75 -4.73 24.48 7.81
CA ILE A 75 -4.98 24.80 6.39
C ILE A 75 -5.75 26.12 6.26
N GLY A 76 -6.79 26.31 7.07
CA GLY A 76 -7.58 27.55 7.11
C GLY A 76 -6.75 28.75 7.54
N MET A 77 -5.83 28.58 8.48
CA MET A 77 -4.90 29.65 8.89
C MET A 77 -3.96 30.07 7.76
N VAL A 78 -3.41 29.12 6.99
CA VAL A 78 -2.41 29.39 5.93
C VAL A 78 -3.06 29.88 4.63
N PHE A 79 -4.16 29.23 4.21
CA PHE A 79 -4.77 29.46 2.91
C PHE A 79 -6.05 30.30 2.97
N GLY A 80 -6.59 30.56 4.17
CA GLY A 80 -7.76 31.42 4.36
C GLY A 80 -8.95 30.99 3.51
N PRO A 81 -9.60 31.91 2.78
CA PRO A 81 -10.73 31.60 1.91
C PRO A 81 -10.43 30.56 0.82
N LEU A 82 -9.17 30.40 0.40
CA LEU A 82 -8.79 29.42 -0.63
C LEU A 82 -8.97 27.96 -0.14
N ALA A 83 -9.00 27.75 1.18
CA ALA A 83 -9.28 26.44 1.78
C ALA A 83 -10.76 26.03 1.69
N ASN A 84 -11.66 27.01 1.57
CA ASN A 84 -13.11 26.84 1.61
C ASN A 84 -13.76 27.37 0.32
N VAL A 85 -13.52 26.65 -0.78
CA VAL A 85 -14.14 26.95 -2.08
C VAL A 85 -15.59 26.43 -2.14
N PRO A 86 -16.57 27.22 -2.62
CA PRO A 86 -17.99 26.82 -2.64
C PRO A 86 -18.30 25.58 -3.48
N ASP A 87 -17.59 25.37 -4.59
CA ASP A 87 -17.94 24.39 -5.62
C ASP A 87 -16.86 23.31 -5.84
N GLY A 88 -16.05 23.00 -4.83
CA GLY A 88 -15.13 21.87 -4.99
C GLY A 88 -14.05 21.73 -3.93
N LEU A 89 -13.10 20.87 -4.25
CA LEU A 89 -11.92 20.57 -3.44
C LEU A 89 -10.70 20.91 -4.28
N VAL A 90 -9.88 21.87 -3.83
CA VAL A 90 -8.61 22.19 -4.50
C VAL A 90 -7.56 21.25 -3.97
N PHE A 91 -7.19 20.26 -4.78
CA PHE A 91 -6.25 19.20 -4.40
C PHE A 91 -4.99 19.73 -3.68
N ALA A 92 -4.33 20.73 -4.26
CA ALA A 92 -3.08 21.29 -3.72
C ALA A 92 -3.25 22.00 -2.36
N ILE A 93 -4.46 22.46 -2.03
CA ILE A 93 -4.75 23.19 -0.79
C ILE A 93 -5.41 22.28 0.25
N ASN A 94 -6.31 21.40 -0.17
CA ASN A 94 -7.09 20.58 0.73
C ASN A 94 -6.46 19.22 1.03
N VAL A 95 -5.59 18.70 0.14
CA VAL A 95 -5.01 17.35 0.27
C VAL A 95 -3.54 17.38 0.66
N LEU A 96 -2.71 18.08 -0.11
CA LEU A 96 -1.26 18.10 0.10
C LEU A 96 -0.86 18.58 1.51
N PRO A 97 -1.50 19.60 2.11
CA PRO A 97 -1.14 20.04 3.47
C PRO A 97 -1.49 19.03 4.57
N VAL A 98 -2.46 18.14 4.34
CA VAL A 98 -2.79 17.07 5.30
C VAL A 98 -1.60 16.12 5.47
N ILE A 99 -0.85 15.87 4.40
CA ILE A 99 0.38 15.07 4.42
C ILE A 99 1.43 15.72 5.34
N ILE A 100 1.57 17.05 5.28
CA ILE A 100 2.49 17.81 6.13
C ILE A 100 2.15 17.62 7.61
N PHE A 101 0.87 17.78 7.95
CA PHE A 101 0.38 17.60 9.31
C PHE A 101 0.57 16.16 9.82
N PHE A 102 0.20 15.16 9.02
CA PHE A 102 0.37 13.77 9.42
C PHE A 102 1.85 13.38 9.58
N SER A 103 2.74 13.86 8.71
CA SER A 103 4.18 13.60 8.88
C SER A 103 4.73 14.21 10.18
N ALA A 104 4.28 15.42 10.54
CA ALA A 104 4.62 16.03 11.84
C ALA A 104 4.09 15.21 13.02
N LEU A 105 2.82 14.77 12.95
CA LEU A 105 2.19 13.94 13.98
C LEU A 105 2.92 12.61 14.16
N ILE A 106 3.18 11.88 13.07
CA ILE A 106 3.90 10.60 13.13
C ILE A 106 5.29 10.80 13.73
N SER A 107 6.02 11.83 13.33
CA SER A 107 7.34 12.15 13.91
C SER A 107 7.26 12.39 15.43
N VAL A 108 6.22 13.10 15.90
CA VAL A 108 5.95 13.27 17.34
C VAL A 108 5.68 11.93 18.02
N LEU A 109 4.84 11.07 17.44
CA LEU A 109 4.53 9.76 18.02
C LEU A 109 5.75 8.83 18.09
N TYR A 110 6.69 8.93 17.15
CA TYR A 110 7.98 8.25 17.21
C TYR A 110 8.90 8.82 18.29
N HIS A 111 8.93 10.15 18.45
CA HIS A 111 9.70 10.78 19.51
C HIS A 111 9.18 10.40 20.91
N LEU A 112 7.85 10.29 21.07
CA LEU A 112 7.19 9.87 22.31
C LEU A 112 7.22 8.35 22.55
N LYS A 113 7.85 7.57 21.66
CA LYS A 113 7.95 6.11 21.75
C LYS A 113 6.63 5.33 21.61
N ILE A 114 5.55 6.01 21.21
CA ILE A 114 4.22 5.39 21.02
C ILE A 114 4.26 4.43 19.82
N MET A 115 4.86 4.87 18.70
CA MET A 115 4.97 4.04 17.50
C MET A 115 5.80 2.78 17.74
N GLN A 116 6.91 2.88 18.46
CA GLN A 116 7.77 1.75 18.80
C GLN A 116 7.01 0.72 19.64
N TRP A 117 6.19 1.16 20.60
CA TRP A 117 5.37 0.26 21.40
C TRP A 117 4.33 -0.47 20.53
N VAL A 118 3.60 0.25 19.67
CA VAL A 118 2.60 -0.35 18.77
C VAL A 118 3.25 -1.34 17.79
N VAL A 119 4.37 -0.96 17.17
CA VAL A 119 5.09 -1.82 16.20
C VAL A 119 5.65 -3.06 16.87
N LYS A 120 6.19 -2.97 18.10
CA LYS A 120 6.64 -4.15 18.86
C LYS A 120 5.49 -5.10 19.15
N LEU A 121 4.32 -4.58 19.55
CA LEU A 121 3.15 -5.39 19.84
C LEU A 121 2.64 -6.10 18.59
N VAL A 122 2.41 -5.36 17.49
CA VAL A 122 1.88 -5.92 16.25
C VAL A 122 2.90 -6.85 15.59
N GLY A 123 4.17 -6.46 15.51
CA GLY A 123 5.21 -7.28 14.89
C GLY A 123 5.58 -8.51 15.72
N GLY A 124 5.49 -8.43 17.05
CA GLY A 124 5.60 -9.60 17.93
C GLY A 124 4.46 -10.60 17.70
N ALA A 125 3.22 -10.10 17.56
CA ALA A 125 2.07 -10.94 17.21
C ALA A 125 2.22 -11.58 15.82
N LEU A 126 2.65 -10.81 14.80
CA LEU A 126 2.93 -11.34 13.46
C LEU A 126 3.99 -12.45 13.50
N ARG A 127 5.11 -12.21 14.19
CA ARG A 127 6.18 -13.20 14.37
C ARG A 127 5.65 -14.47 15.02
N TRP A 128 4.89 -14.33 16.11
CA TRP A 128 4.39 -15.48 16.85
C TRP A 128 3.41 -16.33 16.03
N VAL A 129 2.48 -15.70 15.30
CA VAL A 129 1.50 -16.39 14.46
C VAL A 129 2.15 -17.00 13.22
N ILE A 130 2.89 -16.19 12.44
CA ILE A 130 3.40 -16.59 11.13
C ILE A 130 4.67 -17.43 11.26
N GLY A 131 5.55 -17.09 12.20
CA GLY A 131 6.86 -17.73 12.37
C GLY A 131 7.97 -17.13 11.50
N THR A 132 7.79 -15.89 11.01
CA THR A 132 8.83 -15.12 10.29
C THR A 132 9.90 -14.57 11.23
N GLY A 133 11.02 -14.10 10.67
CA GLY A 133 12.10 -13.45 11.44
C GLY A 133 11.62 -12.17 12.13
N THR A 134 12.28 -11.81 13.24
CA THR A 134 11.89 -10.65 14.06
C THR A 134 11.93 -9.34 13.26
N VAL A 135 13.00 -9.12 12.51
CA VAL A 135 13.22 -7.88 11.75
C VAL A 135 12.14 -7.68 10.67
N GLU A 136 11.89 -8.70 9.85
CA GLU A 136 10.88 -8.62 8.78
C GLU A 136 9.44 -8.51 9.33
N SER A 137 9.17 -9.13 10.48
CA SER A 137 7.86 -9.04 11.15
C SER A 137 7.62 -7.65 11.75
N LEU A 138 8.64 -7.07 12.40
CA LEU A 138 8.57 -5.70 12.91
C LEU A 138 8.48 -4.68 11.77
N ASN A 139 9.21 -4.88 10.67
CA ASN A 139 9.11 -4.03 9.48
C ASN A 139 7.73 -4.12 8.84
N ALA A 140 7.17 -5.32 8.70
CA ALA A 140 5.81 -5.50 8.19
C ALA A 140 4.75 -4.83 9.08
N ALA A 141 4.93 -4.88 10.41
CA ALA A 141 4.08 -4.17 11.35
C ALA A 141 4.22 -2.64 11.25
N ALA A 142 5.45 -2.13 11.09
CA ALA A 142 5.69 -0.70 10.89
C ALA A 142 5.02 -0.19 9.60
N ASN A 143 5.09 -0.97 8.53
CA ASN A 143 4.49 -0.65 7.23
C ASN A 143 2.95 -0.53 7.24
N VAL A 144 2.27 -0.96 8.30
CA VAL A 144 0.83 -0.68 8.49
C VAL A 144 0.58 0.82 8.71
N PHE A 145 1.55 1.52 9.31
CA PHE A 145 1.39 2.91 9.76
C PHE A 145 2.28 3.89 9.00
N VAL A 146 3.47 3.45 8.59
CA VAL A 146 4.44 4.29 7.86
C VAL A 146 4.80 3.67 6.52
N GLY A 147 5.46 4.45 5.66
CA GLY A 147 5.74 4.03 4.29
C GLY A 147 6.98 3.16 4.14
N GLN A 148 7.20 2.73 2.90
CA GLN A 148 8.28 1.84 2.48
C GLN A 148 9.70 2.36 2.76
N THR A 149 9.86 3.68 2.99
CA THR A 149 11.14 4.32 3.31
C THR A 149 11.34 4.54 4.80
N GLU A 150 10.27 4.70 5.57
CA GLU A 150 10.33 4.97 7.01
C GLU A 150 10.28 3.68 7.83
N ALA A 151 9.50 2.67 7.41
CA ALA A 151 9.39 1.41 8.14
C ALA A 151 10.75 0.73 8.39
N PRO A 152 11.68 0.67 7.41
CA PRO A 152 12.98 0.05 7.64
C PRO A 152 13.85 0.80 8.66
N LEU A 153 13.61 2.09 8.93
CA LEU A 153 14.35 2.85 9.95
C LEU A 153 14.21 2.23 11.33
N VAL A 154 13.02 1.69 11.63
CA VAL A 154 12.70 1.07 12.91
C VAL A 154 13.64 -0.10 13.21
N VAL A 155 14.14 -0.76 12.17
CA VAL A 155 14.99 -1.96 12.25
C VAL A 155 16.35 -1.76 11.58
N LYS A 156 16.74 -0.50 11.31
CA LYS A 156 17.92 -0.13 10.54
C LYS A 156 19.21 -0.87 10.95
N PRO A 157 19.56 -1.01 12.25
CA PRO A 157 20.81 -1.65 12.66
C PRO A 157 20.96 -3.11 12.19
N TYR A 158 19.85 -3.75 11.82
CA TYR A 158 19.78 -5.17 11.52
C TYR A 158 19.64 -5.45 10.01
N LEU A 159 19.24 -4.46 9.20
CA LEU A 159 18.95 -4.65 7.77
C LEU A 159 20.13 -5.22 6.97
N GLY A 160 21.36 -4.75 7.24
CA GLY A 160 22.58 -5.23 6.57
C GLY A 160 22.92 -6.70 6.89
N ARG A 161 22.35 -7.27 7.96
CA ARG A 161 22.62 -8.65 8.41
C ARG A 161 21.54 -9.66 7.99
N LEU A 162 20.47 -9.19 7.34
CA LEU A 162 19.40 -10.06 6.89
C LEU A 162 19.89 -11.05 5.84
N THR A 163 19.16 -12.14 5.63
CA THR A 163 19.32 -12.92 4.40
C THR A 163 18.70 -12.15 3.23
N ASP A 164 18.98 -12.58 1.99
CA ASP A 164 18.34 -12.01 0.81
C ASP A 164 16.81 -12.20 0.85
N GLU A 165 16.32 -13.32 1.36
CA GLU A 165 14.89 -13.61 1.46
C GLU A 165 14.19 -12.69 2.47
N GLN A 166 14.82 -12.47 3.62
CA GLN A 166 14.32 -11.55 4.65
C GLN A 166 14.36 -10.09 4.19
N PHE A 167 15.42 -9.69 3.50
CA PHE A 167 15.52 -8.34 2.96
C PHE A 167 14.51 -8.14 1.81
N PHE A 168 14.22 -9.17 1.02
CA PHE A 168 13.13 -9.14 0.05
C PHE A 168 11.77 -8.97 0.74
N ALA A 169 11.52 -9.65 1.87
CA ALA A 169 10.29 -9.45 2.64
C ALA A 169 10.15 -8.02 3.19
N VAL A 170 11.26 -7.37 3.57
CA VAL A 170 11.29 -5.93 3.92
C VAL A 170 10.86 -5.06 2.74
N MET A 171 11.39 -5.33 1.54
CA MET A 171 10.99 -4.62 0.31
C MET A 171 9.50 -4.84 -0.01
N VAL A 172 9.05 -6.09 -0.01
CA VAL A 172 7.67 -6.46 -0.35
C VAL A 172 6.67 -5.87 0.63
N SER A 173 6.93 -5.95 1.93
CA SER A 173 6.03 -5.38 2.94
C SER A 173 5.88 -3.86 2.81
N GLY A 174 6.93 -3.16 2.36
CA GLY A 174 6.85 -1.73 2.07
C GLY A 174 5.99 -1.39 0.86
N VAL A 175 6.16 -2.11 -0.25
CA VAL A 175 5.35 -1.86 -1.46
C VAL A 175 3.93 -2.43 -1.35
N ALA A 176 3.70 -3.40 -0.49
CA ALA A 176 2.37 -3.98 -0.27
C ALA A 176 1.43 -3.04 0.49
N SER A 177 1.94 -2.08 1.25
CA SER A 177 1.14 -1.17 2.08
C SER A 177 1.19 0.28 1.58
N VAL A 178 0.49 1.16 2.28
CA VAL A 178 0.57 2.63 2.13
C VAL A 178 0.92 3.25 3.46
N ALA A 179 1.49 4.46 3.43
CA ALA A 179 1.77 5.20 4.65
C ALA A 179 0.50 5.86 5.21
N GLY A 180 0.39 5.94 6.54
CA GLY A 180 -0.66 6.72 7.21
C GLY A 180 -0.64 8.19 6.81
N THR A 181 0.52 8.72 6.43
CA THR A 181 0.70 10.11 5.97
C THR A 181 -0.01 10.44 4.67
N VAL A 182 -0.26 9.43 3.82
CA VAL A 182 -0.95 9.59 2.54
C VAL A 182 -2.36 9.02 2.55
N LEU A 183 -2.71 8.22 3.56
CA LEU A 183 -4.05 7.61 3.68
C LEU A 183 -5.15 8.66 3.66
N ALA A 184 -4.98 9.75 4.41
CA ALA A 184 -5.91 10.87 4.44
C ALA A 184 -6.11 11.51 3.05
N ALA A 185 -5.06 11.54 2.22
CA ALA A 185 -5.17 12.07 0.87
C ALA A 185 -6.07 11.23 -0.02
N TYR A 186 -5.98 9.89 0.07
CA TYR A 186 -6.85 9.00 -0.68
C TYR A 186 -8.32 9.10 -0.25
N VAL A 187 -8.57 9.35 1.05
CA VAL A 187 -9.95 9.59 1.54
C VAL A 187 -10.54 10.84 0.92
N LEU A 188 -9.77 11.92 0.84
CA LEU A 188 -10.20 13.16 0.18
C LEU A 188 -10.35 13.00 -1.35
N MET A 189 -9.75 11.96 -1.93
CA MET A 189 -9.96 11.56 -3.34
C MET A 189 -11.18 10.63 -3.53
N GLY A 190 -11.91 10.27 -2.47
CA GLY A 190 -13.15 9.48 -2.55
C GLY A 190 -13.04 8.03 -2.08
N ALA A 191 -11.88 7.59 -1.59
CA ALA A 191 -11.75 6.27 -1.00
C ALA A 191 -12.36 6.21 0.41
N GLU A 192 -13.02 5.10 0.74
CA GLU A 192 -13.60 4.93 2.07
C GLU A 192 -12.52 4.62 3.12
N MET A 193 -12.46 5.43 4.18
CA MET A 193 -11.50 5.31 5.28
C MET A 193 -11.42 3.89 5.86
N LYS A 194 -12.58 3.26 6.11
CA LYS A 194 -12.66 1.90 6.67
C LYS A 194 -11.98 0.86 5.78
N TYR A 195 -12.06 0.99 4.45
CA TYR A 195 -11.43 0.07 3.51
C TYR A 195 -9.93 0.30 3.42
N LEU A 196 -9.48 1.56 3.42
CA LEU A 196 -8.05 1.87 3.47
C LEU A 196 -7.40 1.35 4.74
N LEU A 197 -8.02 1.58 5.90
CA LEU A 197 -7.50 1.08 7.17
C LEU A 197 -7.49 -0.46 7.21
N ALA A 198 -8.58 -1.11 6.78
CA ALA A 198 -8.60 -2.57 6.67
C ALA A 198 -7.50 -3.09 5.74
N ALA A 199 -7.30 -2.46 4.58
CA ALA A 199 -6.27 -2.82 3.63
C ALA A 199 -4.86 -2.67 4.22
N SER A 200 -4.58 -1.59 4.97
CA SER A 200 -3.29 -1.39 5.65
C SER A 200 -2.98 -2.51 6.64
N PHE A 201 -3.95 -2.95 7.45
CA PHE A 201 -3.74 -4.08 8.36
C PHE A 201 -3.58 -5.42 7.63
N MET A 202 -4.34 -5.63 6.55
CA MET A 202 -4.24 -6.84 5.72
C MET A 202 -2.93 -6.92 4.94
N ALA A 203 -2.31 -5.77 4.62
CA ALA A 203 -1.05 -5.70 3.88
C ALA A 203 0.14 -6.29 4.65
N ALA A 204 0.14 -6.28 5.98
CA ALA A 204 1.22 -6.88 6.77
C ALA A 204 1.31 -8.41 6.57
N PRO A 205 0.28 -9.22 6.86
CA PRO A 205 0.31 -10.65 6.56
C PRO A 205 0.31 -10.95 5.06
N GLY A 206 -0.39 -10.15 4.23
CA GLY A 206 -0.42 -10.34 2.77
C GLY A 206 0.94 -10.10 2.09
N GLY A 207 1.69 -9.10 2.55
CA GLY A 207 3.03 -8.81 2.06
C GLY A 207 4.00 -9.92 2.43
N LEU A 208 3.95 -10.40 3.68
CA LEU A 208 4.75 -11.54 4.13
C LEU A 208 4.38 -12.83 3.39
N LEU A 209 3.08 -13.08 3.15
CA LEU A 209 2.59 -14.19 2.36
C LEU A 209 3.24 -14.21 0.97
N MET A 210 3.14 -13.10 0.24
CA MET A 210 3.68 -13.04 -1.12
C MET A 210 5.20 -13.07 -1.15
N ALA A 211 5.86 -12.41 -0.18
CA ALA A 211 7.31 -12.47 -0.04
C ALA A 211 7.80 -13.91 0.13
N LYS A 212 7.19 -14.67 1.05
CA LYS A 212 7.61 -16.03 1.40
C LYS A 212 7.19 -17.09 0.39
N ILE A 213 6.22 -16.82 -0.49
CA ILE A 213 5.98 -17.65 -1.67
C ILE A 213 7.00 -17.36 -2.77
N ILE A 214 7.25 -16.08 -3.06
CA ILE A 214 8.01 -15.65 -4.24
C ILE A 214 9.54 -15.76 -4.01
N MET A 215 10.00 -15.56 -2.78
CA MET A 215 11.38 -15.74 -2.36
C MET A 215 11.40 -16.43 -0.99
N PRO A 216 11.10 -17.74 -0.94
CA PRO A 216 11.05 -18.50 0.30
C PRO A 216 12.42 -18.59 0.97
N ASP A 217 12.43 -18.55 2.30
CA ASP A 217 13.66 -18.66 3.10
C ASP A 217 14.44 -19.92 2.76
N ASN A 218 15.76 -19.78 2.60
CA ASN A 218 16.63 -20.93 2.40
C ASN A 218 16.79 -21.70 3.73
N PRO A 219 16.42 -23.00 3.80
CA PRO A 219 16.52 -23.80 5.03
C PRO A 219 17.94 -23.88 5.60
N ASP A 220 18.96 -23.77 4.73
CA ASP A 220 20.37 -23.85 5.13
C ASP A 220 20.94 -22.48 5.57
N SER A 221 20.20 -21.40 5.33
CA SER A 221 20.59 -20.05 5.72
C SER A 221 20.20 -19.82 7.18
N LYS A 222 21.19 -19.79 8.07
CA LYS A 222 20.98 -19.32 9.44
C LYS A 222 20.88 -17.80 9.41
N ALA A 223 19.64 -17.29 9.39
CA ALA A 223 19.44 -15.90 9.77
C ALA A 223 20.04 -15.70 11.19
N PRO A 224 20.78 -14.61 11.44
CA PRO A 224 21.23 -14.32 12.79
C PRO A 224 20.02 -14.25 13.70
N ASP A 225 20.05 -15.01 14.79
CA ASP A 225 19.04 -14.93 15.84
C ASP A 225 19.21 -13.55 16.47
N VAL A 226 18.37 -12.61 16.06
CA VAL A 226 18.36 -11.28 16.63
C VAL A 226 17.59 -11.43 17.94
N ASP A 227 18.32 -11.40 19.05
CA ASP A 227 17.83 -11.53 20.43
C ASP A 227 16.49 -10.81 20.66
N GLU A 228 15.72 -11.33 21.63
CA GLU A 228 14.40 -10.84 22.00
C GLU A 228 14.36 -9.35 22.40
N GLU A 229 15.51 -8.75 22.71
CA GLU A 229 15.67 -7.31 22.95
C GLU A 229 16.21 -6.57 21.71
N MET A 230 15.43 -6.56 20.62
CA MET A 230 15.70 -5.64 19.52
C MET A 230 15.54 -4.18 19.99
N HIS A 231 16.65 -3.43 19.93
CA HIS A 231 16.65 -1.99 20.11
C HIS A 231 16.24 -1.33 18.78
N MET A 232 14.99 -0.88 18.72
CA MET A 232 14.54 0.00 17.64
C MET A 232 15.30 1.32 17.72
N GLU A 233 15.59 1.93 16.57
CA GLU A 233 16.29 3.22 16.56
C GLU A 233 15.37 4.28 17.23
N ASP A 234 15.86 4.87 18.32
CA ASP A 234 15.16 5.98 18.98
C ASP A 234 15.19 7.24 18.10
N SER A 235 14.20 8.10 18.27
CA SER A 235 14.21 9.43 17.66
C SER A 235 15.47 10.19 18.10
N LYS A 236 16.22 10.72 17.14
CA LYS A 236 17.40 11.56 17.41
C LYS A 236 17.05 13.01 17.77
N HIS A 237 15.76 13.34 17.85
CA HIS A 237 15.32 14.70 18.17
C HIS A 237 15.45 14.97 19.67
N ILE A 238 15.97 16.15 20.01
CA ILE A 238 16.21 16.56 21.40
C ILE A 238 14.90 16.74 22.18
N ASN A 239 13.83 17.18 21.51
CA ASN A 239 12.52 17.40 22.12
C ASN A 239 11.39 17.24 21.10
N VAL A 240 10.16 17.20 21.61
CA VAL A 240 8.94 16.99 20.81
C VAL A 240 8.69 18.09 19.78
N ILE A 241 9.08 19.33 20.07
CA ILE A 241 8.91 20.46 19.15
C ILE A 241 9.84 20.28 17.95
N LEU A 242 11.10 19.89 18.18
CA LEU A 242 12.04 19.57 17.12
C LEU A 242 11.56 18.38 16.30
N ALA A 243 10.99 17.35 16.93
CA ALA A 243 10.40 16.22 16.21
C ALA A 243 9.26 16.66 15.28
N ALA A 244 8.34 17.50 15.79
CA ALA A 244 7.27 18.07 14.98
C ALA A 244 7.82 18.91 13.81
N ALA A 245 8.80 19.79 14.07
CA ALA A 245 9.38 20.65 13.05
C ALA A 245 10.09 19.86 11.92
N VAL A 246 10.84 18.82 12.27
CA VAL A 246 11.48 17.94 11.28
C VAL A 246 10.43 17.16 10.50
N GLY A 247 9.43 16.59 11.18
CA GLY A 247 8.33 15.87 10.52
C GLY A 247 7.54 16.76 9.55
N THR A 248 7.32 18.03 9.90
CA THR A 248 6.72 19.04 9.01
C THR A 248 7.58 19.25 7.76
N ALA A 249 8.89 19.40 7.90
CA ALA A 249 9.79 19.62 6.77
C ALA A 249 9.84 18.39 5.82
N ASP A 250 9.86 17.18 6.39
CA ASP A 250 9.81 15.94 5.61
C ASP A 250 8.45 15.78 4.90
N GLY A 251 7.36 16.07 5.61
CA GLY A 251 6.01 16.12 5.05
C GLY A 251 5.86 17.13 3.92
N LEU A 252 6.45 18.33 4.03
CA LEU A 252 6.45 19.34 2.98
C LEU A 252 7.15 18.84 1.71
N ARG A 253 8.34 18.22 1.86
CA ARG A 253 9.06 17.63 0.73
C ARG A 253 8.23 16.54 0.05
N LEU A 254 7.60 15.67 0.84
CA LEU A 254 6.71 14.62 0.33
C LEU A 254 5.52 15.22 -0.43
N ALA A 255 4.84 16.20 0.15
CA ALA A 255 3.69 16.88 -0.45
C ALA A 255 4.04 17.56 -1.78
N VAL A 256 5.17 18.28 -1.84
CA VAL A 256 5.65 18.93 -3.07
C VAL A 256 6.01 17.88 -4.13
N ASN A 257 6.70 16.80 -3.74
CA ASN A 257 7.03 15.71 -4.66
C ASN A 257 5.78 15.06 -5.25
N ILE A 258 4.75 14.82 -4.43
CA ILE A 258 3.47 14.25 -4.89
C ILE A 258 2.76 15.23 -5.84
N GLY A 259 2.68 16.52 -5.48
CA GLY A 259 2.08 17.54 -6.34
C GLY A 259 2.76 17.64 -7.70
N ALA A 260 4.10 17.72 -7.72
CA ALA A 260 4.88 17.77 -8.94
C ALA A 260 4.73 16.48 -9.77
N MET A 261 4.72 15.33 -9.11
CA MET A 261 4.51 14.02 -9.74
C MET A 261 3.14 13.94 -10.42
N LEU A 262 2.05 14.34 -9.74
CA LEU A 262 0.71 14.33 -10.32
C LEU A 262 0.60 15.25 -11.55
N ILE A 263 1.15 16.46 -11.46
CA ILE A 263 1.17 17.39 -12.61
C ILE A 263 1.87 16.75 -13.82
N ALA A 264 3.07 16.20 -13.60
CA ALA A 264 3.87 15.61 -14.66
C ALA A 264 3.20 14.36 -15.26
N PHE A 265 2.77 13.41 -14.43
CA PHE A 265 2.25 12.13 -14.92
C PHE A 265 0.87 12.27 -15.56
N VAL A 266 -0.02 13.10 -15.03
CA VAL A 266 -1.32 13.36 -15.67
C VAL A 266 -1.12 13.99 -17.05
N ALA A 267 -0.19 14.95 -17.18
CA ALA A 267 0.16 15.54 -18.47
C ALA A 267 0.80 14.53 -19.44
N LEU A 268 1.69 13.66 -18.96
CA LEU A 268 2.31 12.61 -19.76
C LEU A 268 1.30 11.56 -20.24
N ILE A 269 0.33 11.18 -19.40
CA ILE A 269 -0.77 10.30 -19.80
C ILE A 269 -1.60 10.97 -20.90
N ALA A 270 -1.96 12.24 -20.73
CA ALA A 270 -2.73 12.98 -21.73
C ALA A 270 -1.98 13.06 -23.08
N LEU A 271 -0.67 13.33 -23.04
CA LEU A 271 0.19 13.32 -24.23
C LEU A 271 0.22 11.94 -24.88
N PHE A 272 0.43 10.88 -24.10
CA PHE A 272 0.48 9.51 -24.59
C PHE A 272 -0.86 9.06 -25.20
N ASN A 273 -1.98 9.44 -24.57
CA ASN A 273 -3.32 9.22 -25.13
C ASN A 273 -3.52 9.95 -26.45
N GLY A 274 -3.02 11.18 -26.58
CA GLY A 274 -3.03 11.92 -27.85
C GLY A 274 -2.22 11.23 -28.94
N ILE A 275 -1.02 10.73 -28.61
CA ILE A 275 -0.15 10.01 -29.56
C ILE A 275 -0.79 8.68 -29.98
N ILE A 276 -1.17 7.83 -29.03
CA ILE A 276 -1.77 6.52 -29.32
C ILE A 276 -3.11 6.69 -30.05
N GLY A 277 -3.99 7.57 -29.57
CA GLY A 277 -5.26 7.84 -30.23
C GLY A 277 -5.08 8.29 -31.67
N GLY A 278 -4.10 9.17 -31.93
CA GLY A 278 -3.75 9.60 -33.27
C GLY A 278 -3.23 8.46 -34.15
N LEU A 279 -2.29 7.64 -33.65
CA LEU A 279 -1.73 6.51 -34.40
C LEU A 279 -2.78 5.45 -34.76
N PHE A 280 -3.68 5.11 -33.83
CA PHE A 280 -4.73 4.13 -34.08
C PHE A 280 -5.83 4.67 -35.00
N SER A 281 -6.11 5.98 -34.94
CA SER A 281 -7.04 6.63 -35.88
C SER A 281 -6.57 6.51 -37.33
N LEU A 282 -5.25 6.52 -37.60
CA LEU A 282 -4.70 6.31 -38.95
C LEU A 282 -5.02 4.94 -39.55
N VAL A 283 -5.27 3.92 -38.72
CA VAL A 283 -5.66 2.56 -39.14
C VAL A 283 -7.16 2.31 -38.97
N GLY A 284 -7.95 3.36 -38.75
CA GLY A 284 -9.41 3.31 -38.62
C GLY A 284 -9.93 2.87 -37.26
N ILE A 285 -9.09 2.88 -36.21
CA ILE A 285 -9.47 2.52 -34.84
C ILE A 285 -9.48 3.78 -33.97
N GLU A 286 -10.67 4.27 -33.63
CA GLU A 286 -10.83 5.48 -32.82
C GLU A 286 -10.90 5.18 -31.31
N GLY A 287 -10.56 6.19 -30.50
CA GLY A 287 -10.79 6.16 -29.05
C GLY A 287 -9.84 5.29 -28.22
N ILE A 288 -8.68 4.88 -28.76
CA ILE A 288 -7.69 4.12 -27.99
C ILE A 288 -6.95 5.04 -27.03
N THR A 289 -7.02 4.70 -25.74
CA THR A 289 -6.27 5.34 -24.65
C THR A 289 -5.44 4.31 -23.90
N LEU A 290 -4.44 4.77 -23.15
CA LEU A 290 -3.68 3.94 -22.21
C LEU A 290 -4.62 3.23 -21.24
N GLN A 291 -5.61 3.95 -20.70
CA GLN A 291 -6.63 3.39 -19.82
C GLN A 291 -7.37 2.24 -20.48
N LEU A 292 -7.80 2.38 -21.72
CA LEU A 292 -8.51 1.33 -22.43
C LEU A 292 -7.65 0.06 -22.58
N ILE A 293 -6.37 0.23 -22.92
CA ILE A 293 -5.41 -0.87 -23.06
C ILE A 293 -5.22 -1.58 -21.73
N LEU A 294 -4.91 -0.83 -20.67
CA LEU A 294 -4.71 -1.39 -19.32
C LEU A 294 -5.98 -2.04 -18.79
N GLY A 295 -7.13 -1.41 -19.01
CA GLY A 295 -8.45 -1.95 -18.70
C GLY A 295 -8.66 -3.30 -19.32
N LYS A 296 -8.40 -3.47 -20.61
CA LYS A 296 -8.54 -4.78 -21.28
C LYS A 296 -7.54 -5.83 -20.77
N ILE A 297 -6.30 -5.44 -20.45
CA ILE A 297 -5.28 -6.35 -19.93
C ILE A 297 -5.67 -6.87 -18.54
N PHE A 298 -6.15 -6.00 -17.65
CA PHE A 298 -6.46 -6.34 -16.26
C PHE A 298 -7.93 -6.69 -16.01
N GLN A 299 -8.83 -6.51 -16.98
CA GLN A 299 -10.25 -6.87 -16.86
C GLN A 299 -10.46 -8.33 -16.41
N PRO A 300 -9.79 -9.35 -16.99
CA PRO A 300 -9.96 -10.73 -16.54
C PRO A 300 -9.56 -10.92 -15.08
N LEU A 301 -8.50 -10.23 -14.64
CA LEU A 301 -8.02 -10.29 -13.27
C LEU A 301 -9.05 -9.66 -12.32
N MET A 302 -9.58 -8.48 -12.65
CA MET A 302 -10.59 -7.81 -11.81
C MET A 302 -11.90 -8.60 -11.73
N TYR A 303 -12.31 -9.24 -12.82
CA TYR A 303 -13.46 -10.15 -12.80
C TYR A 303 -13.27 -11.31 -11.82
N LEU A 304 -12.06 -11.90 -11.78
CA LEU A 304 -11.73 -12.94 -10.80
C LEU A 304 -11.78 -12.45 -9.34
N LEU A 305 -11.67 -11.14 -9.09
CA LEU A 305 -11.86 -10.56 -7.76
C LEU A 305 -13.34 -10.34 -7.40
N SER A 306 -14.27 -10.86 -8.20
CA SER A 306 -15.73 -10.68 -8.07
C SER A 306 -16.25 -9.28 -8.46
N VAL A 307 -15.53 -8.56 -9.32
CA VAL A 307 -16.06 -7.37 -10.00
C VAL A 307 -16.98 -7.80 -11.15
N PRO A 308 -18.20 -7.24 -11.31
CA PRO A 308 -19.04 -7.54 -12.47
C PRO A 308 -18.30 -7.29 -13.79
N TRP A 309 -18.46 -8.17 -14.78
CA TRP A 309 -17.70 -8.09 -16.04
C TRP A 309 -17.83 -6.72 -16.75
N ALA A 310 -19.02 -6.11 -16.67
CA ALA A 310 -19.31 -4.79 -17.22
C ALA A 310 -18.52 -3.66 -16.55
N GLU A 311 -18.16 -3.83 -15.27
CA GLU A 311 -17.42 -2.84 -14.47
C GLU A 311 -15.91 -3.17 -14.41
N ALA A 312 -15.55 -4.43 -14.69
CA ALA A 312 -14.19 -4.95 -14.56
C ALA A 312 -13.17 -4.27 -15.47
N GLN A 313 -13.60 -3.71 -16.60
CA GLN A 313 -12.71 -2.94 -17.47
C GLN A 313 -12.27 -1.64 -16.81
N ALA A 314 -13.19 -0.86 -16.25
CA ALA A 314 -12.88 0.38 -15.55
C ALA A 314 -12.00 0.12 -14.32
N ALA A 315 -12.34 -0.93 -13.56
CA ALA A 315 -11.55 -1.40 -12.43
C ALA A 315 -10.12 -1.82 -12.87
N GLY A 316 -10.00 -2.50 -14.01
CA GLY A 316 -8.72 -2.91 -14.57
C GLY A 316 -7.85 -1.74 -15.02
N SER A 317 -8.47 -0.68 -15.54
CA SER A 317 -7.77 0.55 -15.94
C SER A 317 -7.09 1.19 -14.73
N LEU A 318 -7.81 1.33 -13.61
CA LEU A 318 -7.30 1.93 -12.38
C LEU A 318 -6.16 1.10 -11.76
N PHE A 319 -6.33 -0.24 -11.70
CA PHE A 319 -5.27 -1.11 -11.22
C PHE A 319 -4.01 -1.02 -12.10
N GLY A 320 -4.18 -0.96 -13.42
CA GLY A 320 -3.08 -0.77 -14.36
C GLY A 320 -2.40 0.59 -14.23
N GLU A 321 -3.17 1.67 -14.06
CA GLU A 321 -2.62 3.02 -13.78
C GLU A 321 -1.77 2.99 -12.51
N LYS A 322 -2.27 2.35 -11.45
CA LYS A 322 -1.53 2.16 -10.21
C LYS A 322 -0.22 1.42 -10.41
N LEU A 323 -0.22 0.32 -11.17
CA LEU A 323 0.97 -0.49 -11.39
C LEU A 323 2.06 0.24 -12.19
N ILE A 324 1.68 0.90 -13.27
CA ILE A 324 2.64 1.55 -14.19
C ILE A 324 3.10 2.91 -13.65
N LEU A 325 2.19 3.63 -13.02
CA LEU A 325 2.44 4.98 -12.51
C LEU A 325 2.57 4.92 -10.99
N ASN A 326 1.45 5.15 -10.30
CA ASN A 326 1.33 5.04 -8.86
C ASN A 326 -0.15 5.09 -8.45
N GLU A 327 -0.41 4.71 -7.22
CA GLU A 327 -1.73 4.68 -6.61
C GLU A 327 -2.36 6.08 -6.47
N PHE A 328 -1.56 7.15 -6.34
CA PHE A 328 -2.09 8.52 -6.29
C PHE A 328 -2.81 8.93 -7.58
N VAL A 329 -2.21 8.64 -8.75
CA VAL A 329 -2.84 8.90 -10.05
C VAL A 329 -4.12 8.07 -10.16
N ALA A 330 -4.07 6.79 -9.80
CA ALA A 330 -5.25 5.91 -9.85
C ALA A 330 -6.38 6.39 -8.92
N PHE A 331 -6.09 6.75 -7.66
CA PHE A 331 -7.09 7.28 -6.74
C PHE A 331 -7.67 8.62 -7.23
N SER A 332 -6.85 9.48 -7.84
CA SER A 332 -7.34 10.75 -8.40
C SER A 332 -8.35 10.56 -9.54
N ASN A 333 -8.25 9.46 -10.28
CA ASN A 333 -9.15 9.11 -11.37
C ASN A 333 -10.34 8.23 -10.93
N MET A 334 -10.32 7.72 -9.69
CA MET A 334 -11.24 6.68 -9.24
C MET A 334 -12.71 7.10 -9.32
N ASN A 335 -13.06 8.29 -8.80
CA ASN A 335 -14.45 8.76 -8.80
C ASN A 335 -15.02 8.91 -10.22
N THR A 336 -14.21 9.41 -11.16
CA THR A 336 -14.60 9.58 -12.56
C THR A 336 -14.69 8.22 -13.26
N ALA A 337 -13.71 7.34 -13.06
CA ALA A 337 -13.63 6.06 -13.73
C ALA A 337 -14.68 5.05 -13.23
N LEU A 338 -15.10 5.15 -11.97
CA LEU A 338 -16.09 4.27 -11.34
C LEU A 338 -17.48 4.90 -11.20
N ALA A 339 -17.72 6.04 -11.86
CA ALA A 339 -19.02 6.69 -11.85
C ALA A 339 -20.13 5.73 -12.31
N GLY A 340 -21.15 5.52 -11.47
CA GLY A 340 -22.27 4.63 -11.76
C GLY A 340 -21.98 3.13 -11.60
N THR A 341 -20.81 2.74 -11.08
CA THR A 341 -20.51 1.34 -10.73
C THR A 341 -21.04 0.97 -9.34
N SER A 342 -21.15 -0.32 -9.07
CA SER A 342 -21.59 -0.83 -7.77
C SER A 342 -20.64 -0.49 -6.60
N GLU A 343 -21.19 -0.34 -5.38
CA GLU A 343 -20.39 -0.20 -4.15
C GLU A 343 -19.38 -1.34 -3.98
N ARG A 344 -19.76 -2.54 -4.46
CA ARG A 344 -18.87 -3.70 -4.54
C ARG A 344 -17.60 -3.41 -5.32
N THR A 345 -17.72 -2.83 -6.50
CA THR A 345 -16.57 -2.51 -7.34
C THR A 345 -15.72 -1.43 -6.73
N VAL A 346 -16.34 -0.38 -6.17
CA VAL A 346 -15.62 0.69 -5.46
C VAL A 346 -14.80 0.12 -4.30
N ALA A 347 -15.38 -0.78 -3.50
CA ALA A 347 -14.67 -1.44 -2.42
C ALA A 347 -13.48 -2.29 -2.92
N ILE A 348 -13.72 -3.20 -3.88
CA ILE A 348 -12.67 -4.08 -4.43
C ILE A 348 -11.54 -3.28 -5.04
N VAL A 349 -11.85 -2.21 -5.79
CA VAL A 349 -10.84 -1.32 -6.36
C VAL A 349 -10.08 -0.59 -5.26
N THR A 350 -10.75 -0.07 -4.22
CA THR A 350 -10.06 0.57 -3.09
C THR A 350 -9.00 -0.34 -2.47
N PHE A 351 -9.31 -1.62 -2.25
CA PHE A 351 -8.35 -2.60 -1.74
C PHE A 351 -7.22 -2.92 -2.74
N SER A 352 -7.51 -2.97 -4.04
CA SER A 352 -6.50 -3.30 -5.07
C SER A 352 -5.52 -2.14 -5.31
N LEU A 353 -5.97 -0.89 -5.12
CA LEU A 353 -5.16 0.32 -5.23
C LEU A 353 -4.37 0.63 -3.95
N CYS A 354 -4.83 0.18 -2.78
CA CYS A 354 -4.19 0.48 -1.49
C CYS A 354 -2.85 -0.28 -1.30
N GLY A 355 -1.81 0.18 -1.97
CA GLY A 355 -0.42 -0.24 -1.79
C GLY A 355 0.53 0.51 -2.72
N PHE A 356 1.76 0.76 -2.29
CA PHE A 356 2.81 1.41 -3.08
C PHE A 356 3.40 0.53 -4.19
N ALA A 357 2.81 -0.62 -4.51
CA ALA A 357 3.33 -1.52 -5.53
C ALA A 357 3.12 -0.96 -6.94
N ASN A 358 4.14 -0.24 -7.42
CA ASN A 358 4.21 0.38 -8.73
C ASN A 358 5.68 0.46 -9.22
N LEU A 359 5.91 0.76 -10.50
CA LEU A 359 7.26 0.82 -11.07
C LEU A 359 8.14 1.91 -10.43
N SER A 360 7.56 3.05 -10.05
CA SER A 360 8.28 4.16 -9.42
C SER A 360 8.81 3.81 -8.02
N SER A 361 8.13 2.93 -7.30
CA SER A 361 8.54 2.46 -5.97
C SER A 361 9.86 1.70 -5.99
N VAL A 362 10.27 1.11 -7.12
CA VAL A 362 11.61 0.52 -7.23
C VAL A 362 12.69 1.60 -7.06
N ALA A 363 12.50 2.76 -7.67
CA ALA A 363 13.41 3.90 -7.51
C ALA A 363 13.35 4.48 -6.09
N ILE A 364 12.16 4.51 -5.48
CA ILE A 364 11.99 4.95 -4.09
C ILE A 364 12.71 3.99 -3.11
N LEU A 365 12.60 2.68 -3.31
CA LEU A 365 13.35 1.68 -2.54
C LEU A 365 14.86 1.85 -2.73
N LEU A 366 15.34 2.08 -3.97
CA LEU A 366 16.75 2.32 -4.24
C LEU A 366 17.29 3.59 -3.56
N GLY A 367 16.50 4.67 -3.57
CA GLY A 367 16.86 5.93 -2.93
C GLY A 367 16.77 5.86 -1.41
N GLY A 368 15.65 5.37 -0.88
CA GLY A 368 15.38 5.27 0.55
C GLY A 368 16.11 4.10 1.20
N LEU A 369 15.62 2.87 0.99
CA LEU A 369 16.21 1.67 1.59
C LEU A 369 17.68 1.47 1.16
N GLY A 370 18.01 1.78 -0.11
CA GLY A 370 19.38 1.70 -0.60
C GLY A 370 20.32 2.77 -0.03
N SER A 371 19.84 3.93 0.42
CA SER A 371 20.68 4.87 1.17
C SER A 371 20.86 4.45 2.63
N LEU A 372 19.90 3.73 3.21
CA LEU A 372 20.00 3.16 4.55
C LEU A 372 21.00 1.99 4.62
N VAL A 373 21.06 1.19 3.56
CA VAL A 373 21.90 -0.02 3.48
C VAL A 373 22.62 -0.05 2.11
N PRO A 374 23.68 0.77 1.92
CA PRO A 374 24.35 0.95 0.63
C PRO A 374 24.84 -0.35 -0.02
N GLU A 375 25.30 -1.31 0.77
CA GLU A 375 25.78 -2.62 0.34
C GLU A 375 24.66 -3.50 -0.25
N ARG A 376 23.38 -3.15 -0.05
CA ARG A 376 22.22 -3.87 -0.60
C ARG A 376 21.61 -3.23 -1.84
N LYS A 377 22.16 -2.13 -2.35
CA LYS A 377 21.62 -1.44 -3.54
C LYS A 377 21.46 -2.34 -4.76
N GLU A 378 22.45 -3.20 -5.03
CA GLU A 378 22.38 -4.15 -6.15
C GLU A 378 21.24 -5.15 -6.00
N MET A 379 21.01 -5.62 -4.77
CA MET A 379 19.91 -6.51 -4.45
C MET A 379 18.56 -5.83 -4.68
N ILE A 380 18.41 -4.58 -4.22
CA ILE A 380 17.18 -3.80 -4.44
C ILE A 380 16.93 -3.62 -5.94
N ALA A 381 17.95 -3.27 -6.71
CA ALA A 381 17.83 -3.11 -8.17
C ALA A 381 17.42 -4.43 -8.85
N LYS A 382 18.05 -5.54 -8.47
CA LYS A 382 17.81 -6.87 -9.04
C LYS A 382 16.41 -7.39 -8.75
N PHE A 383 15.90 -7.19 -7.53
CA PHE A 383 14.63 -7.77 -7.09
C PHE A 383 13.48 -6.75 -6.98
N GLY A 384 13.70 -5.48 -7.30
CA GLY A 384 12.69 -4.42 -7.17
C GLY A 384 11.40 -4.70 -7.94
N LEU A 385 11.50 -5.08 -9.22
CA LEU A 385 10.32 -5.46 -10.01
C LEU A 385 9.60 -6.70 -9.45
N LYS A 386 10.37 -7.66 -8.91
CA LYS A 386 9.82 -8.83 -8.25
C LYS A 386 9.08 -8.46 -6.96
N ALA A 387 9.58 -7.47 -6.23
CA ALA A 387 8.92 -6.95 -5.03
C ALA A 387 7.63 -6.23 -5.37
N VAL A 388 7.62 -5.42 -6.43
CA VAL A 388 6.40 -4.76 -6.96
C VAL A 388 5.34 -5.78 -7.37
N ALA A 389 5.74 -6.86 -8.06
CA ALA A 389 4.83 -7.95 -8.40
C ALA A 389 4.25 -8.60 -7.14
N ALA A 390 5.09 -8.92 -6.15
CA ALA A 390 4.66 -9.49 -4.88
C ALA A 390 3.71 -8.57 -4.09
N GLY A 391 4.02 -7.28 -3.99
CA GLY A 391 3.16 -6.28 -3.34
C GLY A 391 1.82 -6.12 -4.05
N SER A 392 1.83 -6.12 -5.38
CA SER A 392 0.60 -6.07 -6.18
C SER A 392 -0.28 -7.30 -5.95
N LEU A 393 0.31 -8.50 -5.89
CA LEU A 393 -0.42 -9.72 -5.55
C LEU A 393 -0.98 -9.69 -4.13
N SER A 394 -0.29 -9.04 -3.18
CA SER A 394 -0.82 -8.80 -1.82
C SER A 394 -2.05 -7.90 -1.85
N ASN A 395 -2.01 -6.79 -2.59
CA ASN A 395 -3.18 -5.90 -2.73
C ASN A 395 -4.36 -6.59 -3.41
N LEU A 396 -4.08 -7.36 -4.47
CA LEU A 396 -5.09 -8.16 -5.18
C LEU A 396 -5.69 -9.26 -4.28
N MET A 397 -4.89 -9.88 -3.42
CA MET A 397 -5.39 -10.85 -2.43
C MET A 397 -6.32 -10.19 -1.43
N SER A 398 -5.95 -9.01 -0.92
CA SER A 398 -6.82 -8.23 -0.04
C SER A 398 -8.14 -7.85 -0.74
N ALA A 399 -8.07 -7.46 -2.01
CA ALA A 399 -9.23 -7.14 -2.83
C ALA A 399 -10.13 -8.36 -3.11
N ALA A 400 -9.54 -9.54 -3.36
CA ALA A 400 -10.27 -10.80 -3.51
C ALA A 400 -11.03 -11.17 -2.23
N LEU A 401 -10.39 -11.01 -1.07
CA LEU A 401 -11.01 -11.24 0.24
C LEU A 401 -12.14 -10.26 0.50
N ALA A 402 -11.96 -8.98 0.18
CA ALA A 402 -13.02 -7.98 0.29
C ALA A 402 -14.22 -8.32 -0.63
N GLY A 403 -13.95 -8.68 -1.88
CA GLY A 403 -14.99 -9.09 -2.84
C GLY A 403 -15.75 -10.34 -2.42
N LEU A 404 -15.12 -11.24 -1.65
CA LEU A 404 -15.74 -12.45 -1.11
C LEU A 404 -16.56 -12.19 0.16
N LEU A 405 -16.04 -11.37 1.08
CA LEU A 405 -16.58 -11.22 2.44
C LEU A 405 -17.56 -10.06 2.59
N LEU A 406 -17.46 -9.02 1.78
CA LEU A 406 -18.40 -7.91 1.84
C LEU A 406 -19.76 -8.35 1.28
N THR A 407 -20.76 -8.19 2.13
CA THR A 407 -22.17 -8.34 1.79
C THR A 407 -22.72 -6.95 1.48
N PHE A 408 -23.06 -6.72 0.22
CA PHE A 408 -23.70 -5.49 -0.27
C PHE A 408 -25.19 -5.69 -0.41
#